data_AF-A0A0A1YYQ7-F1
#
_entry.id   AF-A0A0A1YYQ7-F1
#
_cell.length_a   1.000
_cell.length_b   1.000
_cell.length_c   1.000
_cell.angle_alpha   90.00
_cell.angle_beta   90.00
_cell.angle_gamma   90.00
#
_symmetry.space_group_name_H-M   'P 1'
#
loop_
_entity.id
_entity.type
_entity.pdbx_description
1 polymer ?
#
loop_
_entity_poly.entity_id
_entity_poly.type
_entity_poly.pdbx_seq_one_letter_code
_entity_poly.pdbx_strand_id
1 'polypeptide(L)'
;MRLGNHAAFDRLAGLVQSCQRLGEANENIDLLEALSRVDGVDDGELELFLHADSLYRANHSYILTTGDKRSLKALLSSNCTLAYPPLFQKVECLESLLLKAMDLYGHAHIANKVSIGYTTTTKEDRFAKVLRVAFGMGREESATREALTYYMQDVAYFIKKF
;
A
#
# COMPACT_ATOMS: atom_id res chain seq x y z
N MET A 1 7.65 12.55 -21.68
CA MET A 1 8.41 12.84 -20.44
C MET A 1 8.94 11.51 -19.92
N ARG A 2 10.26 11.27 -19.92
CA ARG A 2 10.83 9.99 -19.43
C ARG A 2 10.65 9.87 -17.91
N LEU A 3 10.22 8.70 -17.41
CA LEU A 3 10.50 8.35 -16.02
C LEU A 3 12.02 8.13 -15.88
N GLY A 4 12.61 8.71 -14.85
CA GLY A 4 14.07 8.75 -14.66
C GLY A 4 14.77 10.02 -15.14
N ASN A 5 14.06 11.15 -15.34
CA ASN A 5 14.71 12.45 -15.47
C ASN A 5 15.03 13.06 -14.09
N HIS A 6 16.00 13.97 -14.05
CA HIS A 6 16.49 14.60 -12.81
C HIS A 6 15.34 15.21 -11.99
N ALA A 7 14.42 15.92 -12.64
CA ALA A 7 13.26 16.51 -11.98
C ALA A 7 12.33 15.48 -11.30
N ALA A 8 12.18 14.27 -11.85
CA ALA A 8 11.41 13.21 -11.19
C ALA A 8 12.16 12.62 -10.00
N PHE A 9 13.49 12.48 -10.12
CA PHE A 9 14.35 12.08 -9.01
C PHE A 9 14.28 13.10 -7.87
N ASP A 10 14.40 14.39 -8.15
CA ASP A 10 14.36 15.46 -7.13
C ASP A 10 13.03 15.48 -6.37
N ARG A 11 11.91 15.28 -7.07
CA ARG A 11 10.59 15.16 -6.41
C ARG A 11 10.50 13.94 -5.51
N LEU A 12 11.02 12.79 -5.95
CA LEU A 12 11.03 11.58 -5.12
C LEU A 12 11.97 11.73 -3.93
N ALA A 13 13.15 12.28 -4.14
CA ALA A 13 14.12 12.56 -3.08
C ALA A 13 13.53 13.54 -2.05
N GLY A 14 12.89 14.63 -2.51
CA GLY A 14 12.20 15.58 -1.63
C GLY A 14 11.07 14.93 -0.82
N LEU A 15 10.28 14.04 -1.44
CA LEU A 15 9.27 13.26 -0.72
C LEU A 15 9.92 12.37 0.35
N VAL A 16 10.95 11.60 0.00
CA VAL A 16 11.66 10.72 0.95
C VAL A 16 12.28 11.53 2.09
N GLN A 17 12.84 12.70 1.80
CA GLN A 17 13.39 13.60 2.82
C GLN A 17 12.32 14.22 3.72
N SER A 18 11.09 14.37 3.22
CA SER A 18 9.94 14.82 4.03
C SER A 18 9.39 13.72 4.94
N CYS A 19 9.72 12.45 4.67
CA CYS A 19 9.33 11.35 5.54
C CYS A 19 10.18 11.36 6.82
N GLN A 20 9.52 11.15 7.95
CA GLN A 20 10.19 10.88 9.22
C GLN A 20 10.35 9.37 9.38
N ARG A 21 11.53 8.94 9.81
CA ARG A 21 11.71 7.56 10.26
C ARG A 21 10.82 7.37 11.49
N LEU A 22 10.07 6.26 11.51
CA LEU A 22 9.31 5.89 12.70
C LEU A 22 10.30 5.74 13.87
N GLY A 23 9.94 6.31 15.03
CA GLY A 23 10.70 6.18 16.26
C GLY A 23 10.53 4.78 16.87
N GLU A 24 10.76 4.60 18.17
CA GLU A 24 10.39 3.35 18.82
C GLU A 24 8.86 3.30 19.04
N ALA A 25 8.23 2.18 18.72
CA ALA A 25 6.85 1.93 19.10
C ALA A 25 6.78 1.59 20.59
N ASN A 26 5.70 1.97 21.28
CA ASN A 26 5.48 1.46 22.63
C ASN A 26 5.34 -0.06 22.58
N GLU A 27 6.18 -0.77 23.34
CA GLU A 27 6.24 -2.23 23.31
C GLU A 27 4.93 -2.84 23.81
N ASN A 28 4.25 -3.52 22.89
CA ASN A 28 3.16 -4.44 23.20
C ASN A 28 3.67 -5.86 22.98
N ILE A 29 4.24 -6.44 24.06
CA ILE A 29 4.90 -7.74 24.02
C ILE A 29 3.95 -8.83 23.51
N ASP A 30 2.68 -8.81 23.93
CA ASP A 30 1.68 -9.80 23.49
C ASP A 30 1.45 -9.75 21.98
N LEU A 31 1.38 -8.54 21.40
CA LEU A 31 1.24 -8.36 19.96
C LEU A 31 2.53 -8.74 19.24
N LEU A 32 3.69 -8.37 19.76
CA LEU A 32 4.99 -8.75 19.20
C LEU A 32 5.15 -10.28 19.13
N GLU A 33 4.84 -10.97 20.22
CA GLU A 33 4.86 -12.44 20.27
C GLU A 33 3.84 -13.06 19.31
N ALA A 34 2.65 -12.46 19.19
CA ALA A 34 1.63 -12.97 18.28
C ALA A 34 2.04 -12.77 16.82
N LEU A 35 2.59 -11.60 16.46
CA LEU A 35 3.03 -11.26 15.10
C LEU A 35 4.24 -12.08 14.66
N SER A 36 5.22 -12.28 15.54
CA SER A 36 6.42 -13.09 15.24
C SER A 36 6.13 -14.56 14.92
N ARG A 37 4.94 -15.05 15.27
CA ARG A 37 4.46 -16.41 14.95
C ARG A 37 3.70 -16.49 13.63
N VAL A 38 3.40 -15.36 12.98
CA VAL A 38 2.66 -15.33 11.72
C VAL A 38 3.63 -15.49 10.56
N ASP A 39 3.63 -16.67 9.93
CA ASP A 39 4.41 -16.94 8.72
C ASP A 39 3.92 -16.03 7.57
N GLY A 40 4.80 -15.15 7.09
CA GLY A 40 4.49 -14.13 6.09
C GLY A 40 4.46 -12.69 6.61
N VAL A 41 4.72 -12.46 7.90
CA VAL A 41 5.04 -11.13 8.45
C VAL A 41 6.55 -11.03 8.64
N ASP A 42 7.21 -10.17 7.88
CA ASP A 42 8.64 -9.90 8.05
C ASP A 42 8.91 -8.81 9.10
N ASP A 43 10.18 -8.56 9.42
CA ASP A 43 10.59 -7.59 10.44
C ASP A 43 10.06 -6.17 10.14
N GLY A 44 9.99 -5.77 8.87
CA GLY A 44 9.51 -4.45 8.48
C GLY A 44 8.00 -4.29 8.66
N GLU A 45 7.23 -5.31 8.27
CA GLU A 45 5.78 -5.35 8.47
C GLU A 45 5.43 -5.47 9.96
N LEU A 46 6.24 -6.22 10.73
CA LEU A 46 6.12 -6.33 12.17
C LEU A 46 6.29 -4.97 12.85
N GLU A 47 7.36 -4.23 12.53
CA GLU A 47 7.58 -2.87 13.05
C GLU A 47 6.39 -1.95 12.70
N LEU A 48 5.91 -2.03 11.46
CA LEU A 48 4.79 -1.22 10.98
C LEU A 48 3.49 -1.49 11.75
N PHE A 49 3.18 -2.76 12.04
CA PHE A 49 1.99 -3.14 12.79
C PHE A 49 2.08 -2.76 14.27
N LEU A 50 3.26 -2.87 14.89
CA LEU A 50 3.48 -2.39 16.25
C LEU A 50 3.31 -0.86 16.35
N HIS A 51 3.80 -0.12 15.37
CA HIS A 51 3.55 1.33 15.30
C HIS A 51 2.07 1.67 15.13
N ALA A 52 1.35 0.92 14.29
CA ALA A 52 -0.09 1.10 14.15
C ALA A 52 -0.84 0.85 15.48
N ASP A 53 -0.47 -0.20 16.22
CA ASP A 53 -1.04 -0.47 17.56
C ASP A 53 -0.69 0.64 18.57
N SER A 54 0.54 1.13 18.57
CA SER A 54 0.96 2.24 19.43
C SER A 54 0.12 3.50 19.17
N LEU A 55 -0.08 3.87 17.90
CA LEU A 55 -0.91 5.01 17.51
C LEU A 55 -2.39 4.78 17.82
N TYR A 56 -2.88 3.56 17.62
CA TYR A 56 -4.25 3.16 17.97
C TYR A 56 -4.53 3.32 19.47
N ARG A 57 -3.66 2.79 20.32
CA ARG A 57 -3.77 2.88 21.79
C ARG A 57 -3.66 4.32 22.29
N ALA A 58 -2.86 5.14 21.62
CA ALA A 58 -2.76 6.57 21.89
C ALA A 58 -3.94 7.40 21.33
N ASN A 59 -4.91 6.76 20.65
CA ASN A 59 -6.04 7.41 19.99
C ASN A 59 -5.61 8.49 18.98
N HIS A 60 -4.47 8.28 18.32
CA HIS A 60 -3.99 9.16 17.25
C HIS A 60 -4.63 8.79 15.91
N SER A 61 -4.81 9.78 15.03
CA SER A 61 -5.23 9.52 13.66
C SER A 61 -4.03 9.10 12.83
N TYR A 62 -4.15 7.98 12.12
CA TYR A 62 -3.12 7.46 11.23
C TYR A 62 -3.73 6.69 10.07
N ILE A 63 -2.89 6.44 9.07
CA ILE A 63 -3.11 5.54 7.95
C ILE A 63 -1.81 4.78 7.73
N LEU A 64 -1.91 3.47 7.62
CA LEU A 64 -0.79 2.60 7.30
C LEU A 64 -0.77 2.39 5.80
N THR A 65 0.37 2.65 5.16
CA THR A 65 0.56 2.34 3.74
C THR A 65 1.56 1.20 3.61
N THR A 66 1.16 0.09 2.97
CA THR A 66 2.06 -1.03 2.66
C THR A 66 1.91 -1.47 1.20
N GLY A 67 3.04 -1.88 0.61
CA GLY A 67 3.07 -2.56 -0.67
C GLY A 67 2.89 -4.08 -0.55
N ASP A 68 3.05 -4.64 0.66
CA ASP A 68 2.97 -6.07 0.88
C ASP A 68 1.57 -6.51 1.34
N LYS A 69 0.80 -7.06 0.41
CA LYS A 69 -0.48 -7.68 0.75
C LYS A 69 -0.33 -9.08 1.31
N ARG A 70 0.85 -9.71 1.22
CA ARG A 70 1.08 -11.06 1.73
C ARG A 70 1.05 -11.06 3.25
N SER A 71 1.67 -10.07 3.91
CA SER A 71 1.60 -9.88 5.36
C SER A 71 0.14 -9.74 5.84
N LEU A 72 -0.67 -8.91 5.15
CA LEU A 72 -2.08 -8.73 5.46
C LEU A 72 -2.90 -10.02 5.28
N LYS A 73 -2.63 -10.81 4.24
CA LYS A 73 -3.29 -12.12 4.04
C LYS A 73 -2.87 -13.14 5.08
N ALA A 74 -1.59 -13.14 5.45
CA ALA A 74 -1.06 -13.99 6.51
C ALA A 74 -1.73 -13.68 7.85
N LEU A 75 -1.88 -12.40 8.18
CA LEU A 75 -2.63 -11.96 9.36
C LEU A 75 -4.07 -12.48 9.36
N LEU A 76 -4.81 -12.30 8.26
CA LEU A 76 -6.20 -12.79 8.14
C LEU A 76 -6.33 -14.31 8.27
N SER A 77 -5.28 -15.04 7.88
CA SER A 77 -5.21 -16.50 7.96
C SER A 77 -4.67 -17.00 9.30
N SER A 78 -4.24 -16.09 10.18
CA SER A 78 -3.66 -16.38 11.49
C SER A 78 -4.66 -16.19 12.63
N ASN A 79 -4.25 -16.58 13.84
CA ASN A 79 -5.00 -16.30 15.07
C ASN A 79 -4.56 -14.97 15.74
N CYS A 80 -3.81 -14.11 15.06
CA CYS A 80 -3.34 -12.84 15.60
C CYS A 80 -4.44 -11.76 15.57
N THR A 81 -5.49 -11.96 16.35
CA THR A 81 -6.63 -11.02 16.41
C THR A 81 -6.27 -9.68 17.05
N LEU A 82 -5.17 -9.62 17.83
CA LEU A 82 -4.64 -8.39 18.42
C LEU A 82 -4.27 -7.34 17.37
N ALA A 83 -3.85 -7.76 16.17
CA ALA A 83 -3.51 -6.85 15.08
C ALA A 83 -4.74 -6.27 14.38
N TYR A 84 -5.95 -6.80 14.61
CA TYR A 84 -7.12 -6.44 13.81
C TYR A 84 -7.64 -5.03 14.11
N PRO A 85 -7.87 -4.63 15.37
CA PRO A 85 -8.35 -3.29 15.69
C PRO A 85 -7.47 -2.15 15.14
N PRO A 86 -6.12 -2.18 15.28
CA PRO A 86 -5.28 -1.11 14.74
C PRO A 86 -5.20 -1.09 13.20
N LEU A 87 -5.56 -2.17 12.51
CA LEU A 87 -5.47 -2.25 11.06
C LEU A 87 -6.83 -2.08 10.36
N PHE A 88 -7.93 -2.32 11.06
CA PHE A 88 -9.28 -2.29 10.48
C PHE A 88 -9.59 -0.92 9.87
N GLN A 89 -9.84 -0.89 8.55
CA GLN A 89 -10.14 0.33 7.80
C GLN A 89 -9.07 1.43 7.90
N LYS A 90 -7.81 1.04 8.12
CA LYS A 90 -6.66 1.94 8.28
C LYS A 90 -5.54 1.72 7.27
N VAL A 91 -5.66 0.69 6.42
CA VAL A 91 -4.61 0.31 5.48
C VAL A 91 -4.88 0.86 4.08
N GLU A 92 -3.84 1.41 3.47
CA GLU A 92 -3.78 1.77 2.06
C GLU A 92 -2.72 0.90 1.38
N CYS A 93 -3.06 0.42 0.19
CA CYS A 93 -2.12 -0.24 -0.70
C CYS A 93 -2.02 0.54 -2.02
N LEU A 94 -1.14 0.12 -2.92
CA LEU A 94 -0.99 0.78 -4.21
C LEU A 94 -2.33 0.91 -4.94
N GLU A 95 -3.17 -0.12 -4.91
CA GLU A 95 -4.46 -0.11 -5.61
C GLU A 95 -5.44 0.92 -5.01
N SER A 96 -5.53 1.03 -3.68
CA SER A 96 -6.40 2.03 -3.04
C SER A 96 -5.93 3.45 -3.33
N LEU A 97 -4.63 3.69 -3.32
CA LEU A 97 -4.03 4.97 -3.67
C LEU A 97 -4.28 5.36 -5.13
N LEU A 98 -4.23 4.39 -6.05
CA LEU A 98 -4.54 4.62 -7.46
C LEU A 98 -6.01 4.98 -7.69
N LEU A 99 -6.94 4.31 -7.01
CA LEU A 99 -8.36 4.65 -7.06
C LEU A 99 -8.59 6.11 -6.60
N LYS A 100 -7.99 6.50 -5.47
CA LYS A 100 -8.07 7.89 -5.00
C LYS A 100 -7.43 8.89 -5.96
N ALA A 101 -6.29 8.53 -6.55
CA ALA A 101 -5.64 9.38 -7.53
C ALA A 101 -6.51 9.56 -8.78
N MET A 102 -7.25 8.52 -9.18
CA MET A 102 -8.24 8.62 -10.26
C MET A 102 -9.41 9.53 -9.87
N ASP A 103 -9.89 9.46 -8.62
CA ASP A 103 -10.95 10.37 -8.13
C ASP A 103 -10.51 11.83 -8.11
N LEU A 104 -9.22 12.09 -7.80
CA LEU A 104 -8.67 13.44 -7.72
C LEU A 104 -8.26 14.03 -9.08
N TYR A 105 -7.67 13.22 -9.96
CA TYR A 105 -7.02 13.71 -11.19
C TYR A 105 -7.67 13.19 -12.48
N GLY A 106 -8.64 12.28 -12.37
CA GLY A 106 -9.30 11.63 -13.49
C GLY A 106 -8.53 10.40 -14.01
N HIS A 107 -9.28 9.40 -14.49
CA HIS A 107 -8.73 8.15 -15.03
C HIS A 107 -7.73 8.37 -16.16
N ALA A 108 -8.08 9.20 -17.15
CA ALA A 108 -7.24 9.47 -18.31
C ALA A 108 -5.85 10.02 -17.92
N HIS A 109 -5.79 10.86 -16.89
CA HIS A 109 -4.53 11.40 -16.38
C HIS A 109 -3.64 10.30 -15.79
N ILE A 110 -4.21 9.47 -14.93
CA ILE A 110 -3.50 8.37 -14.27
C ILE A 110 -3.08 7.30 -15.29
N ALA A 111 -3.96 6.91 -16.19
CA ALA A 111 -3.68 5.94 -17.24
C ALA A 111 -2.51 6.40 -18.14
N ASN A 112 -2.47 7.68 -18.52
CA ASN A 112 -1.35 8.24 -19.27
C ASN A 112 -0.03 8.16 -18.48
N LYS A 113 -0.04 8.48 -17.19
CA LYS A 113 1.16 8.36 -16.31
C LYS A 113 1.66 6.92 -16.22
N VAL A 114 0.76 5.96 -16.04
CA VAL A 114 1.08 4.53 -15.97
C VAL A 114 1.63 4.03 -17.31
N SER A 115 1.03 4.43 -18.43
CA SER A 115 1.49 4.10 -19.79
C SER A 115 2.89 4.64 -20.09
N ILE A 116 3.18 5.89 -19.69
CA ILE A 116 4.53 6.45 -19.77
C ILE A 116 5.51 5.58 -18.95
N GLY A 117 5.12 5.11 -17.76
CA GLY A 117 5.95 4.20 -16.97
C GLY A 117 6.22 2.87 -17.62
N TYR A 118 5.22 2.28 -18.25
CA TYR A 118 5.37 1.05 -18.99
C TYR A 118 6.34 1.21 -20.17
N THR A 119 6.19 2.28 -20.96
CA THR A 119 7.02 2.52 -22.15
C THR A 119 8.44 2.99 -21.86
N THR A 120 8.72 3.46 -20.65
CA THR A 120 10.03 4.01 -20.27
C THR A 120 10.81 3.14 -19.29
N THR A 121 10.19 2.09 -18.73
CA THR A 121 10.91 1.11 -17.91
C THR A 121 11.87 0.28 -18.76
N THR A 122 13.08 0.05 -18.26
CA THR A 122 14.05 -0.88 -18.86
C THR A 122 13.94 -2.29 -18.29
N LYS A 123 13.04 -2.50 -17.33
CA LYS A 123 12.81 -3.75 -16.61
C LYS A 123 11.32 -4.03 -16.52
N GLU A 124 10.78 -4.69 -17.54
CA GLU A 124 9.35 -5.01 -17.65
C GLU A 124 8.87 -5.93 -16.51
N ASP A 125 9.76 -6.80 -16.03
CA ASP A 125 9.54 -7.71 -14.90
C ASP A 125 9.31 -6.96 -13.57
N ARG A 126 9.87 -5.75 -13.44
CA ARG A 126 9.71 -4.89 -12.25
C ARG A 126 8.48 -3.99 -12.32
N PHE A 127 7.82 -3.90 -13.47
CA PHE A 127 6.59 -3.14 -13.57
C PHE A 127 5.44 -3.97 -12.99
N ALA A 128 4.82 -3.46 -11.93
CA ALA A 128 3.86 -4.23 -11.15
C ALA A 128 2.77 -4.84 -12.04
N LYS A 129 2.57 -6.16 -11.94
CA LYS A 129 1.57 -6.91 -12.71
C LYS A 129 0.18 -6.28 -12.62
N VAL A 130 -0.18 -5.78 -11.45
CA VAL A 130 -1.46 -5.09 -11.22
C VAL A 130 -1.63 -3.86 -12.11
N LEU A 131 -0.59 -3.07 -12.33
CA LEU A 131 -0.66 -1.87 -13.18
C LEU A 131 -0.89 -2.25 -14.64
N ARG A 132 -0.23 -3.31 -15.14
CA ARG A 132 -0.45 -3.82 -16.50
C ARG A 132 -1.87 -4.34 -16.70
N VAL A 133 -2.38 -5.06 -15.70
CA VAL A 133 -3.74 -5.59 -15.76
C VAL A 133 -4.75 -4.46 -15.69
N ALA A 134 -4.63 -3.55 -14.72
CA ALA A 134 -5.60 -2.48 -14.50
C ALA A 134 -5.60 -1.40 -15.59
N PHE A 135 -4.43 -1.04 -16.12
CA PHE A 135 -4.27 0.07 -17.09
C PHE A 135 -3.77 -0.40 -18.47
N GLY A 136 -4.07 -1.65 -18.84
CA GLY A 136 -3.75 -2.17 -20.18
C GLY A 136 -4.33 -1.31 -21.31
N MET A 137 -3.75 -1.44 -22.50
CA MET A 137 -4.13 -0.67 -23.70
C MET A 137 -5.65 -0.63 -23.90
N GLY A 138 -6.21 0.59 -23.93
CA GLY A 138 -7.64 0.83 -24.21
C GLY A 138 -8.60 0.48 -23.08
N ARG A 139 -8.13 0.24 -21.84
CA ARG A 139 -9.05 0.00 -20.73
C ARG A 139 -9.82 1.26 -20.34
N GLU A 140 -11.14 1.08 -20.27
CA GLU A 140 -12.08 2.06 -19.74
C GLU A 140 -11.94 2.20 -18.22
N GLU A 141 -12.45 3.31 -17.68
CA GLU A 141 -12.37 3.61 -16.26
C GLU A 141 -13.03 2.54 -15.39
N SER A 142 -14.22 2.06 -15.78
CA SER A 142 -14.96 1.03 -15.05
C SER A 142 -14.15 -0.27 -14.89
N ALA A 143 -13.60 -0.78 -15.99
CA ALA A 143 -12.76 -1.98 -16.01
C ALA A 143 -11.44 -1.79 -15.23
N THR A 144 -10.92 -0.57 -15.18
CA THR A 144 -9.74 -0.22 -14.37
C THR A 144 -10.07 -0.30 -12.88
N ARG A 145 -11.17 0.33 -12.46
CA ARG A 145 -11.62 0.33 -11.06
C ARG A 145 -11.94 -1.08 -10.57
N GLU A 146 -12.62 -1.86 -11.39
CA GLU A 146 -12.96 -3.25 -11.10
C GLU A 146 -11.70 -4.08 -10.86
N ALA A 147 -10.70 -3.99 -11.75
CA ALA A 147 -9.44 -4.70 -11.57
C ALA A 147 -8.73 -4.28 -10.27
N LEU A 148 -8.57 -2.98 -10.01
CA LEU A 148 -7.91 -2.51 -8.79
C LEU A 148 -8.63 -2.99 -7.52
N THR A 149 -9.97 -2.97 -7.53
CA THR A 149 -10.80 -3.48 -6.43
C THR A 149 -10.62 -4.97 -6.23
N TYR A 150 -10.65 -5.75 -7.31
CA TYR A 150 -10.44 -7.20 -7.27
C TYR A 150 -9.10 -7.57 -6.64
N TYR A 151 -8.03 -6.83 -6.95
CA TYR A 151 -6.70 -7.06 -6.38
C TYR A 151 -6.60 -6.78 -4.87
N MET A 152 -7.61 -6.14 -4.27
CA MET A 152 -7.68 -5.85 -2.83
C MET A 152 -8.68 -6.74 -2.07
N GLN A 153 -9.52 -7.51 -2.77
CA GLN A 153 -10.67 -8.19 -2.16
C GLN A 153 -10.28 -9.07 -0.96
N ASP A 154 -9.17 -9.79 -1.08
CA ASP A 154 -8.71 -10.76 -0.07
C ASP A 154 -8.25 -10.09 1.23
N VAL A 155 -8.01 -8.78 1.21
CA VAL A 155 -7.55 -7.99 2.36
C VAL A 155 -8.50 -6.83 2.68
N ALA A 156 -9.70 -6.82 2.08
CA ALA A 156 -10.66 -5.72 2.15
C ALA A 156 -11.11 -5.36 3.58
N TYR A 157 -10.95 -6.27 4.53
CA TYR A 157 -11.19 -6.02 5.95
C TYR A 157 -10.32 -4.86 6.48
N PHE A 158 -9.05 -4.82 6.10
CA PHE A 158 -8.09 -3.79 6.55
C PHE A 158 -8.11 -2.53 5.67
N ILE A 159 -8.47 -2.67 4.40
CA ILE A 159 -8.43 -1.56 3.44
C ILE A 159 -9.40 -0.46 3.86
N LYS A 160 -8.90 0.78 3.92
CA LYS A 160 -9.71 1.97 4.15
C LYS A 160 -10.65 2.19 2.99
N LYS A 161 -11.95 2.23 3.28
CA LYS A 161 -13.00 2.59 2.31
C LYS A 161 -13.00 4.10 2.04
N PHE A 162 -13.44 4.47 0.84
CA PHE A 162 -13.60 5.84 0.36
C PHE A 162 -15.08 6.18 0.27
#